data_AF-I2QH91-F1
#
_entry.id   AF-I2QH91-F1
#
_cell.length_a   1.000
_cell.length_b   1.000
_cell.length_c   1.000
_cell.angle_alpha   90.00
_cell.angle_beta   90.00
_cell.angle_gamma   90.00
#
_symmetry.space_group_name_H-M   'P 1'
#
loop_
_entity.id
_entity.type
_entity.pdbx_description
1 polymer ?
#
loop_
_entity_poly.entity_id
_entity_poly.type
_entity_poly.pdbx_seq_one_letter_code
_entity_poly.pdbx_strand_id
1 'polypeptide(L)'
;MPAERLPMRKIREVLRLKYACGVSDRVISRSVGIGRTAIAEYVRRAAVIGITWPIPEELDDTALERKLFAPAGYNPPRSKPLPDWGHVHAELRRRSVTLALLWEEYRGHHPDG
;
A
#
# COMPACT_ATOMS: atom_id res chain seq x y z
N MET A 1 -6.31 -8.40 21.18
CA MET A 1 -7.22 -8.74 20.06
C MET A 1 -7.14 -7.62 19.03
N PRO A 2 -6.81 -7.88 17.76
CA PRO A 2 -6.88 -6.85 16.73
C PRO A 2 -8.34 -6.38 16.61
N ALA A 3 -8.58 -5.08 16.73
CA ALA A 3 -9.91 -4.52 16.59
C ALA A 3 -10.45 -4.81 15.18
N GLU A 4 -11.72 -5.22 15.10
CA GLU A 4 -12.41 -5.43 13.83
C GLU A 4 -12.35 -4.15 12.99
N ARG A 5 -11.84 -4.28 11.75
CA ARG A 5 -11.55 -3.14 10.89
C ARG A 5 -12.84 -2.57 10.32
N LEU A 6 -12.93 -1.24 10.29
CA LEU A 6 -14.07 -0.56 9.67
C LEU A 6 -13.99 -0.67 8.15
N PRO A 7 -15.13 -0.77 7.46
CA PRO A 7 -15.16 -0.77 6.00
C PRO A 7 -14.57 0.53 5.46
N MET A 8 -13.80 0.45 4.36
CA MET A 8 -13.08 1.59 3.80
C MET A 8 -13.96 2.80 3.48
N ARG A 9 -15.22 2.57 3.08
CA ARG A 9 -16.22 3.65 2.91
C ARG A 9 -16.35 4.56 4.14
N LYS A 10 -16.34 3.98 5.35
CA LYS A 10 -16.48 4.71 6.61
C LYS A 10 -15.19 5.46 6.94
N ILE A 11 -14.03 4.89 6.60
CA ILE A 11 -12.73 5.55 6.79
C ILE A 11 -12.63 6.77 5.87
N ARG A 12 -12.99 6.65 4.59
CA ARG A 12 -13.07 7.79 3.67
C ARG A 12 -14.00 8.88 4.18
N GLU A 13 -15.15 8.49 4.72
CA GLU A 13 -16.12 9.44 5.26
C GLU A 13 -15.58 10.19 6.49
N VAL A 14 -14.86 9.49 7.38
CA VAL A 14 -14.16 10.13 8.50
C VAL A 14 -13.11 11.13 7.99
N LEU A 15 -12.32 10.76 6.99
CA LEU A 15 -11.30 11.64 6.40
C LEU A 15 -11.95 12.84 5.71
N ARG A 16 -13.07 12.64 4.99
CA ARG A 16 -13.87 13.71 4.38
C ARG A 16 -14.37 14.70 5.42
N LEU A 17 -15.03 14.21 6.45
CA LEU A 17 -15.59 15.08 7.49
C LEU A 17 -14.49 15.83 8.25
N LYS A 18 -13.34 15.19 8.48
CA LYS A 18 -12.21 15.81 9.16
C LYS A 18 -11.53 16.89 8.32
N TYR A 19 -11.17 16.59 7.09
CA TYR A 19 -10.32 17.44 6.26
C TYR A 19 -11.10 18.36 5.32
N ALA A 20 -12.23 17.90 4.77
CA ALA A 20 -13.07 18.72 3.88
C ALA A 20 -14.03 19.63 4.67
N CYS A 21 -14.66 19.08 5.72
CA CYS A 21 -15.68 19.81 6.50
C CYS A 21 -15.13 20.43 7.79
N GLY A 22 -13.90 20.10 8.20
CA GLY A 22 -13.28 20.66 9.40
C GLY A 22 -14.00 20.35 10.71
N VAL A 23 -14.85 19.31 10.76
CA VAL A 23 -15.66 19.03 11.95
C VAL A 23 -14.86 18.27 13.02
N SER A 24 -15.25 18.46 14.29
CA SER A 24 -14.61 17.80 15.42
C SER A 24 -14.90 16.29 15.46
N ASP A 25 -14.00 15.51 16.05
CA ASP A 25 -14.13 14.05 16.19
C ASP A 25 -15.42 13.65 16.92
N ARG A 26 -15.95 14.52 17.80
CA ARG A 26 -17.24 14.32 18.48
C ARG A 26 -18.43 14.39 17.53
N VAL A 27 -18.38 15.24 16.51
CA VAL A 27 -19.43 15.35 15.49
C VAL A 27 -19.31 14.16 14.52
N ILE A 28 -18.08 13.84 14.10
CA ILE A 28 -17.81 12.68 13.23
C ILE A 28 -18.30 11.38 13.87
N SER A 29 -18.00 11.19 15.16
CA SER A 29 -18.44 10.02 15.93
C SER A 29 -19.95 9.84 15.90
N ARG A 30 -20.71 10.93 16.08
CA ARG A 30 -22.18 10.92 16.02
C ARG A 30 -22.71 10.69 14.60
N SER A 31 -22.02 11.22 13.58
CA SER A 31 -22.45 11.11 12.19
C SER A 31 -22.20 9.72 11.59
N VAL A 32 -21.07 9.09 11.91
CA VAL A 32 -20.64 7.81 11.29
C VAL A 32 -20.88 6.60 12.21
N GLY A 33 -21.17 6.85 13.49
CA GLY A 33 -21.38 5.80 14.50
C GLY A 33 -20.09 5.08 14.88
N ILE A 34 -18.97 5.81 14.97
CA ILE A 34 -17.64 5.24 15.27
C ILE A 34 -17.12 5.85 16.58
N GLY A 35 -16.43 5.03 17.38
CA GLY A 35 -15.75 5.49 18.59
C GLY A 35 -14.69 6.56 18.30
N ARG A 36 -14.61 7.57 19.16
CA ARG A 36 -13.66 8.69 19.02
C ARG A 36 -12.19 8.25 18.98
N THR A 37 -11.84 7.19 19.69
CA THR A 37 -10.50 6.59 19.70
C THR A 37 -10.12 6.06 18.32
N ALA A 38 -11.01 5.30 17.69
CA ALA A 38 -10.80 4.79 16.33
C ALA A 38 -10.68 5.94 15.32
N ILE A 39 -11.51 6.98 15.42
CA ILE A 39 -11.42 8.17 14.57
C ILE A 39 -10.03 8.83 14.72
N ALA A 40 -9.60 9.09 15.96
CA ALA A 40 -8.30 9.69 16.22
C ALA A 40 -7.14 8.84 15.69
N GLU A 41 -7.25 7.51 15.77
CA GLU A 41 -6.26 6.60 15.23
C GLU A 41 -6.20 6.63 13.69
N TYR A 42 -7.34 6.65 13.00
CA TYR A 42 -7.35 6.77 11.54
C TYR A 42 -6.82 8.10 11.04
N VAL A 43 -7.20 9.21 11.70
CA VAL A 43 -6.69 10.55 11.37
C VAL A 43 -5.17 10.59 11.57
N ARG A 44 -4.67 10.02 12.68
CA ARG A 44 -3.23 9.91 12.94
C ARG A 44 -2.52 9.09 11.87
N ARG A 45 -3.03 7.90 11.53
CA ARG A 45 -2.45 7.04 10.49
C ARG A 45 -2.41 7.76 9.14
N ALA A 46 -3.50 8.43 8.75
CA ALA A 46 -3.57 9.21 7.52
C ALA A 46 -2.54 10.36 7.49
N ALA A 47 -2.34 11.04 8.63
CA ALA A 47 -1.33 12.09 8.75
C ALA A 47 0.10 11.55 8.61
N VAL A 48 0.40 10.38 9.18
CA VAL A 48 1.73 9.73 9.08
C VAL A 48 2.10 9.39 7.63
N ILE A 49 1.13 8.92 6.85
CA ILE A 49 1.34 8.59 5.43
C ILE A 49 1.16 9.78 4.49
N GLY A 50 0.89 10.97 5.01
CA GLY A 50 0.75 12.20 4.22
C GLY A 50 -0.45 12.21 3.29
N ILE A 51 -1.52 11.47 3.60
CA ILE A 51 -2.73 11.54 2.77
C ILE A 51 -3.41 12.88 2.98
N THR A 52 -3.55 13.61 1.88
CA THR A 52 -4.27 14.87 1.82
C THR A 52 -5.68 14.60 1.28
N TRP A 53 -6.66 15.39 1.71
CA TRP A 53 -7.99 15.39 1.10
C TRP A 53 -8.05 16.43 -0.03
N PRO A 54 -8.65 16.16 -1.19
CA PRO A 54 -9.31 14.91 -1.58
C PRO A 54 -8.33 13.76 -1.83
N ILE A 55 -8.79 12.54 -1.54
CA ILE A 55 -8.01 11.33 -1.86
C ILE A 55 -7.93 11.22 -3.39
N PRO A 56 -6.73 11.10 -3.99
CA PRO A 56 -6.58 10.98 -5.44
C PRO A 56 -7.38 9.78 -5.98
N GLU A 57 -7.97 9.91 -7.17
CA GLU A 57 -8.74 8.82 -7.81
C GLU A 57 -7.86 7.61 -8.12
N GLU A 58 -6.55 7.82 -8.29
CA GLU A 58 -5.56 6.75 -8.48
C GLU A 58 -5.35 5.90 -7.21
N LEU A 59 -5.86 6.35 -6.05
CA LEU A 59 -5.76 5.64 -4.79
C LEU A 59 -7.05 4.87 -4.47
N ASP A 60 -7.12 3.64 -4.97
CA ASP A 60 -8.18 2.69 -4.68
C ASP A 60 -8.33 2.35 -3.19
N ASP A 61 -9.50 1.85 -2.79
CA ASP A 61 -9.79 1.42 -1.42
C ASP A 61 -8.72 0.46 -0.87
N THR A 62 -8.33 -0.51 -1.69
CA THR A 62 -7.33 -1.51 -1.32
C THR A 62 -5.93 -0.91 -1.20
N ALA A 63 -5.59 0.11 -1.99
CA ALA A 63 -4.30 0.79 -1.92
C ALA A 63 -4.24 1.72 -0.69
N LEU A 64 -5.33 2.43 -0.41
CA LEU A 64 -5.52 3.25 0.78
C LEU A 64 -5.45 2.41 2.06
N GLU A 65 -6.14 1.27 2.08
CA GLU A 65 -6.08 0.31 3.19
C GLU A 65 -4.65 -0.16 3.42
N ARG A 66 -3.98 -0.62 2.36
CA ARG A 66 -2.58 -1.06 2.45
C ARG A 66 -1.66 0.01 3.03
N LYS A 67 -1.83 1.27 2.64
CA LYS A 67 -1.02 2.38 3.20
C LYS A 67 -1.35 2.66 4.68
N LEU A 68 -2.62 2.67 5.06
CA LEU A 68 -3.05 2.97 6.44
C LEU A 68 -2.69 1.89 7.46
N PHE A 69 -2.60 0.64 7.01
CA PHE A 69 -2.37 -0.53 7.86
C PHE A 69 -1.06 -1.27 7.56
N ALA A 70 -0.21 -0.71 6.71
CA ALA A 70 1.15 -1.22 6.50
C ALA A 70 1.87 -1.33 7.85
N PRO A 71 2.52 -2.47 8.15
CA PRO A 71 3.39 -2.60 9.31
C PRO A 71 4.45 -1.48 9.33
N ALA A 72 4.82 -0.99 10.51
CA ALA A 72 5.93 -0.05 10.63
C ALA A 72 7.20 -0.68 10.01
N GLY A 73 7.80 0.00 9.03
CA GLY A 73 8.94 -0.54 8.28
C GLY A 73 8.58 -1.38 7.04
N TYR A 74 7.29 -1.53 6.70
CA TYR A 74 6.89 -2.13 5.43
C TYR A 74 7.20 -1.18 4.29
N ASN A 75 8.38 -1.35 3.70
CA ASN A 75 8.70 -0.82 2.39
C ASN A 75 8.25 -1.90 1.39
N PRO A 76 7.15 -1.70 0.62
CA PRO A 76 6.82 -2.64 -0.43
C PRO A 76 8.06 -2.77 -1.30
N PRO A 77 8.54 -3.99 -1.60
CA PRO A 77 9.69 -4.14 -2.47
C PRO A 77 9.39 -3.34 -3.73
N ARG A 78 10.33 -2.46 -4.14
CA ARG A 78 10.31 -1.88 -5.49
C ARG A 78 9.99 -3.06 -6.40
N SER A 79 8.92 -2.95 -7.19
CA SER A 79 8.48 -4.02 -8.07
C SER A 79 9.70 -4.52 -8.83
N LYS A 80 10.22 -5.69 -8.45
CA LYS A 80 11.36 -6.25 -9.15
C LYS A 80 10.91 -6.41 -10.60
N PRO A 81 11.64 -5.86 -11.58
CA PRO A 81 11.27 -6.11 -12.97
C PRO A 81 11.16 -7.62 -13.13
N LEU A 82 10.01 -8.08 -13.62
CA LEU A 82 9.88 -9.50 -13.92
C LEU A 82 10.92 -9.85 -14.98
N PRO A 83 11.65 -10.98 -14.85
CA PRO A 83 12.54 -11.44 -15.90
C PRO A 83 11.77 -11.56 -17.21
N ASP A 84 12.39 -11.19 -18.32
CA ASP A 84 11.84 -11.48 -19.64
C ASP A 84 11.87 -13.00 -19.87
N TRP A 85 10.73 -13.66 -19.65
CA TRP A 85 10.58 -15.10 -19.82
C TRP A 85 10.80 -15.55 -21.26
N GLY A 86 10.56 -14.68 -22.25
CA GLY A 86 10.85 -14.98 -23.65
C GLY A 86 12.35 -15.08 -23.90
N HIS A 87 13.12 -14.15 -23.33
CA HIS A 87 14.58 -14.19 -23.35
C HIS A 87 15.14 -15.43 -22.61
N VAL A 88 14.66 -15.71 -21.39
CA VAL A 88 15.10 -16.87 -20.60
C VAL A 88 14.83 -18.18 -21.36
N HIS A 89 13.64 -18.32 -21.96
CA HIS A 89 13.28 -19.51 -22.73
C HIS A 89 14.13 -19.64 -24.01
N ALA A 90 14.48 -18.54 -24.68
CA ALA A 90 15.35 -18.57 -25.85
C ALA A 90 16.79 -18.98 -25.50
N GLU A 91 17.35 -18.44 -24.42
CA GLU A 91 18.71 -18.77 -23.98
C GLU A 91 18.83 -20.21 -23.50
N LEU A 92 17.84 -20.75 -22.78
CA LEU A 92 17.82 -22.15 -22.36
C LEU A 92 17.78 -23.16 -23.53
N ARG A 93 17.44 -22.73 -24.74
CA ARG A 93 17.49 -23.60 -25.95
C ARG A 93 18.90 -23.74 -26.52
N ARG A 94 19.87 -22.94 -26.07
CA ARG A 94 21.25 -22.99 -26.54
C ARG A 94 22.01 -24.12 -25.83
N ARG A 95 22.94 -24.74 -26.55
CA ARG A 95 23.74 -25.84 -26.01
C ARG A 95 24.59 -25.32 -24.85
N SER A 96 24.54 -26.03 -23.72
CA SER A 96 25.29 -25.71 -22.49
C SER A 96 24.80 -24.51 -21.66
N VAL A 97 23.65 -23.89 -22.00
CA VAL A 97 23.03 -22.87 -21.13
C VAL A 97 22.16 -23.55 -20.09
N THR A 98 22.32 -23.13 -18.83
CA THR A 98 21.51 -23.60 -17.70
C THR A 98 20.84 -22.43 -17.01
N LEU A 99 19.75 -22.69 -16.29
CA LEU A 99 19.07 -21.65 -15.51
C LEU A 99 20.01 -21.04 -14.44
N ALA A 100 20.94 -21.83 -13.92
CA ALA A 100 21.96 -21.38 -12.97
C ALA A 100 22.92 -20.36 -13.61
N LEU A 101 23.37 -20.61 -14.84
CA LEU A 101 24.24 -19.68 -15.58
C LEU A 101 23.54 -18.34 -15.85
N LEU A 102 22.28 -18.38 -16.31
CA LEU A 102 21.49 -17.16 -16.54
C LEU A 102 21.25 -16.36 -15.26
N TRP A 103 21.09 -17.05 -14.12
CA TRP A 103 20.93 -16.40 -12.83
C TRP A 103 22.22 -15.75 -12.33
N GLU A 104 23.37 -16.38 -12.55
CA GLU A 104 24.68 -15.79 -12.23
C GLU A 104 24.96 -14.51 -13.04
N GLU A 105 24.66 -14.53 -14.34
CA GLU A 105 24.78 -13.36 -15.22
C GLU A 105 23.82 -12.24 -14.80
N TYR A 106 22.54 -12.56 -14.54
CA TYR A 106 21.54 -11.59 -14.11
C TYR A 106 21.96 -10.87 -12.81
N ARG A 107 22.45 -11.63 -11.83
CA ARG A 107 22.93 -11.10 -10.54
C ARG A 107 24.21 -10.27 -10.70
N GLY A 108 25.06 -10.58 -11.67
CA GLY A 108 26.23 -9.76 -12.02
C GLY A 108 25.85 -8.41 -12.63
N HIS A 109 24.78 -8.36 -13.42
CA HIS A 109 24.29 -7.13 -14.07
C HIS A 109 23.35 -6.29 -13.20
N HIS A 110 22.74 -6.86 -12.15
CA HIS A 110 21.80 -6.17 -11.25
C HIS A 110 22.26 -6.24 -9.78
N PRO A 111 23.25 -5.42 -9.37
CA PRO A 111 23.76 -5.42 -7.99
C PRO A 111 22.74 -4.96 -6.95
N ASP A 112 21.70 -4.23 -7.36
CA ASP A 112 20.61 -3.76 -6.49
C ASP A 112 19.41 -4.74 -6.38
N GLY A 113 19.43 -5.83 -7.16
CA GLY A 113 18.53 -6.98 -7.06
C GLY A 113 17.09 -6.83 -7.55
#